data_AF-A0A7J8M6B3-F1
#
_entry.id   AF-A0A7J8M6B3-F1
#
_cell.length_a   1.000
_cell.length_b   1.000
_cell.length_c   1.000
_cell.angle_alpha   90.00
_cell.angle_beta   90.00
_cell.angle_gamma   90.00
#
_symmetry.space_group_name_H-M   'P 1'
#
loop_
_entity.id
_entity.type
_entity.pdbx_description
1 polymer ?
#
loop_
_entity_poly.entity_id
_entity_poly.type
_entity_poly.pdbx_seq_one_letter_code
_entity_poly.pdbx_strand_id
1 'polypeptide(L)'
;MSELDHKTKAMLKLIEEDADSFAQRAEMYYKKRPELICLVEDLYRAHRSLAERYDQVKTDPGTRLLTTYSESFGSYAASEVDDPEHETEGEAAKGDGTLLDEQVMDEVSNEVSEDELTKLREEIERLKEENEIQKAELMQKDEEKMEVIRQLSLAVQVLKDENVDLKKCIIKQTNTKKWSPFEFSSASFIAL
;
A
#
# COMPACT_ATOMS: atom_id res chain seq x y z
N MET A 1 -27.93 -18.78 -11.81
CA MET A 1 -27.79 -17.34 -11.46
C MET A 1 -27.03 -17.13 -10.16
N SER A 2 -27.36 -17.84 -9.07
CA SER A 2 -26.63 -17.73 -7.80
C SER A 2 -25.13 -17.95 -7.94
N GLU A 3 -24.69 -19.04 -8.58
CA GLU A 3 -23.26 -19.34 -8.72
C GLU A 3 -22.46 -18.29 -9.51
N LEU A 4 -23.05 -17.74 -10.57
CA LEU A 4 -22.46 -16.64 -11.35
C LEU A 4 -22.26 -15.40 -10.49
N ASP A 5 -23.28 -15.02 -9.72
CA ASP A 5 -23.21 -13.90 -8.78
C ASP A 5 -22.15 -14.12 -7.70
N HIS A 6 -21.99 -15.36 -7.22
CA HIS A 6 -20.93 -15.70 -6.27
C HIS A 6 -19.53 -15.55 -6.89
N LYS A 7 -19.33 -16.00 -8.14
CA LYS A 7 -18.05 -15.83 -8.85
C LYS A 7 -17.73 -14.35 -9.11
N THR A 8 -18.72 -13.57 -9.56
CA THR A 8 -18.56 -12.12 -9.76
C THR A 8 -18.19 -11.41 -8.46
N LYS A 9 -18.85 -11.75 -7.35
CA LYS A 9 -18.51 -11.20 -6.02
C LYS A 9 -17.11 -11.62 -5.55
N ALA A 10 -16.68 -12.84 -5.84
CA ALA A 10 -15.32 -13.28 -5.53
C ALA A 10 -14.27 -12.48 -6.31
N MET A 11 -14.51 -12.24 -7.61
CA MET A 11 -13.63 -11.41 -8.44
C MET A 11 -13.55 -9.96 -7.93
N LEU A 12 -14.68 -9.36 -7.55
CA LEU A 12 -14.72 -8.00 -6.97
C LEU A 12 -13.89 -7.91 -5.68
N LYS A 13 -13.99 -8.92 -4.80
CA LYS A 13 -13.18 -8.95 -3.57
C LYS A 13 -11.68 -9.06 -3.82
N LEU A 14 -11.26 -9.68 -4.91
CA LEU A 14 -9.84 -9.76 -5.26
C LEU A 14 -9.26 -8.40 -5.69
N ILE A 15 -10.11 -7.48 -6.16
CA ILE A 15 -9.69 -6.16 -6.66
C ILE A 15 -9.98 -5.00 -5.71
N GLU A 16 -10.98 -5.12 -4.82
CA GLU A 16 -11.44 -4.04 -3.94
C GLU A 16 -10.66 -3.92 -2.62
N GLU A 17 -9.67 -4.77 -2.35
CA GLU A 17 -8.99 -4.75 -1.04
C GLU A 17 -8.20 -3.45 -0.81
N ASP A 18 -8.54 -2.73 0.27
CA ASP A 18 -7.93 -1.46 0.64
C ASP A 18 -6.44 -1.63 0.96
N ALA A 19 -5.63 -0.72 0.41
CA ALA A 19 -4.20 -0.64 0.68
C ALA A 19 -3.84 0.78 1.12
N ASP A 20 -3.15 0.89 2.25
CA ASP A 20 -2.77 2.16 2.86
C ASP A 20 -1.70 2.94 2.05
N SER A 21 -1.05 2.27 1.08
CA SER A 21 -0.09 2.89 0.16
C SER A 21 -0.16 2.33 -1.27
N PHE A 22 0.32 3.11 -2.23
CA PHE A 22 0.40 2.69 -3.65
C PHE A 22 1.30 1.47 -3.86
N ALA A 23 2.48 1.43 -3.22
CA ALA A 23 3.41 0.32 -3.34
C ALA A 23 2.77 -1.00 -2.85
N GLN A 24 2.06 -0.94 -1.72
CA GLN A 24 1.34 -2.08 -1.16
C GLN A 24 0.16 -2.50 -2.06
N ARG A 25 -0.58 -1.54 -2.63
CA ARG A 25 -1.64 -1.83 -3.61
C ARG A 25 -1.10 -2.58 -4.83
N ALA A 26 0.01 -2.12 -5.39
CA ALA A 26 0.66 -2.76 -6.52
C ALA A 26 1.14 -4.18 -6.17
N GLU A 27 1.77 -4.35 -5.00
CA GLU A 27 2.23 -5.65 -4.52
C GLU A 27 1.06 -6.65 -4.36
N MET A 28 -0.04 -6.23 -3.73
CA MET A 28 -1.21 -7.09 -3.54
C MET A 28 -1.87 -7.45 -4.89
N TYR A 29 -1.96 -6.49 -5.82
CA TYR A 29 -2.49 -6.74 -7.17
C TYR A 29 -1.73 -7.87 -7.86
N TYR A 30 -0.39 -7.79 -7.93
CA TYR A 30 0.39 -8.81 -8.62
C TYR A 30 0.34 -10.18 -7.93
N LYS A 31 0.15 -10.23 -6.60
CA LYS A 31 -0.08 -11.49 -5.87
C LYS A 31 -1.44 -12.10 -6.19
N LYS A 32 -2.50 -11.31 -6.32
CA LYS A 32 -3.87 -11.77 -6.58
C LYS A 32 -4.19 -11.98 -8.06
N ARG A 33 -3.40 -11.39 -8.96
CA ARG A 33 -3.60 -11.45 -10.41
C ARG A 33 -3.76 -12.88 -10.97
N PRO A 34 -2.98 -13.90 -10.57
CA PRO A 34 -3.15 -15.25 -11.08
C PRO A 34 -4.55 -15.84 -10.77
N GLU A 35 -5.05 -15.64 -9.55
CA GLU A 35 -6.36 -16.14 -9.14
C GLU A 35 -7.50 -15.45 -9.90
N LEU A 36 -7.37 -14.13 -10.10
CA LEU A 36 -8.33 -13.36 -10.88
C LEU A 36 -8.38 -13.82 -12.34
N ILE A 37 -7.23 -14.10 -12.95
CA ILE A 37 -7.14 -14.62 -14.33
C ILE A 37 -7.87 -15.96 -14.44
N CYS A 38 -7.63 -16.90 -13.53
CA CYS A 38 -8.31 -18.20 -13.55
C CYS A 38 -9.83 -18.05 -13.48
N LEU A 39 -10.36 -17.19 -12.60
CA LEU A 39 -11.80 -16.98 -12.48
C LEU A 39 -12.42 -16.39 -13.75
N VAL A 40 -11.73 -15.44 -14.39
CA VAL A 40 -12.16 -14.81 -15.65
C VAL A 40 -12.14 -15.83 -16.79
N GLU A 41 -11.09 -16.63 -16.90
CA GLU A 41 -10.95 -17.65 -17.93
C GLU A 41 -12.05 -18.72 -17.82
N ASP A 42 -12.31 -19.20 -16.61
CA ASP A 42 -13.38 -20.16 -16.33
C ASP A 42 -14.75 -19.60 -16.70
N LEU A 43 -14.99 -18.33 -16.37
CA LEU A 43 -16.23 -17.64 -16.71
C LEU A 43 -16.40 -17.54 -18.24
N TYR A 44 -15.35 -17.10 -18.94
CA TYR A 44 -15.34 -16.99 -20.40
C TYR A 44 -15.59 -18.34 -21.07
N ARG A 45 -14.88 -19.39 -20.64
CA ARG A 45 -15.03 -20.75 -21.15
C ARG A 45 -16.45 -21.27 -20.96
N ALA A 46 -17.04 -21.06 -19.78
CA ALA A 46 -18.39 -21.49 -19.48
C ALA A 46 -19.44 -20.76 -20.34
N HIS A 47 -19.31 -19.43 -20.48
CA HIS A 47 -20.20 -18.63 -21.33
C HIS A 47 -20.09 -19.01 -22.80
N ARG A 48 -18.86 -19.21 -23.31
CA ARG A 48 -18.64 -19.60 -24.70
C ARG A 48 -19.23 -20.97 -25.00
N SER A 49 -19.01 -21.95 -24.12
CA SER A 49 -19.62 -23.28 -24.25
C SER A 49 -21.16 -23.23 -24.23
N LEU A 50 -21.76 -22.33 -23.43
CA LEU A 50 -23.20 -22.17 -23.40
C LEU A 50 -23.74 -21.59 -24.72
N ALA A 51 -23.06 -20.59 -25.29
CA ALA A 51 -23.43 -20.01 -26.57
C ALA A 51 -23.33 -21.03 -27.71
N GLU A 52 -22.25 -21.81 -27.77
CA GLU A 52 -22.06 -22.87 -28.78
C GLU A 52 -23.18 -23.92 -28.73
N ARG A 53 -23.59 -24.34 -27.52
CA ARG A 53 -24.73 -25.28 -27.38
C ARG A 53 -26.06 -24.65 -27.82
N TYR A 54 -26.25 -23.36 -27.61
CA TYR A 54 -27.46 -22.68 -28.05
C TYR A 54 -27.55 -22.63 -29.58
N ASP A 55 -26.43 -22.34 -30.25
CA ASP A 55 -26.35 -22.35 -31.71
C ASP A 55 -26.54 -23.76 -32.28
N GLN A 56 -26.02 -24.80 -31.61
CA GLN A 56 -26.26 -26.21 -31.96
C GLN A 56 -27.74 -26.58 -31.89
N VAL A 57 -28.46 -26.17 -30.84
CA VAL A 57 -29.90 -26.45 -30.71
C VAL A 57 -30.72 -25.73 -31.79
N LYS A 58 -30.31 -24.52 -32.20
CA LYS A 58 -30.96 -23.78 -33.29
C LYS A 58 -30.71 -24.37 -34.67
N THR A 59 -29.54 -24.97 -34.87
CA THR A 59 -29.13 -25.55 -36.17
C THR A 59 -29.48 -27.02 -36.31
N ASP A 60 -29.82 -27.71 -35.22
CA ASP A 60 -30.27 -29.11 -35.24
C ASP A 60 -31.58 -29.26 -36.06
N PRO A 61 -31.57 -30.03 -37.17
CA PRO A 61 -32.74 -30.18 -38.04
C PRO A 61 -33.99 -30.72 -37.34
N GLY A 62 -33.87 -31.44 -36.22
CA GLY A 62 -35.02 -31.90 -35.42
C GLY A 62 -35.78 -30.76 -34.74
N THR A 63 -35.09 -29.70 -34.32
CA THR A 63 -35.68 -28.54 -33.62
C THR A 63 -36.28 -27.54 -34.59
N ARG A 64 -35.73 -27.43 -35.82
CA ARG A 64 -36.27 -26.57 -36.88
C ARG A 64 -37.73 -26.90 -37.22
N LEU A 65 -38.09 -28.19 -37.25
CA LEU A 65 -39.48 -28.62 -37.50
C LEU A 65 -40.45 -28.21 -36.37
N LEU A 66 -40.01 -28.19 -35.11
CA LEU A 66 -40.81 -27.74 -33.97
C LEU A 66 -40.99 -26.21 -33.99
N THR A 67 -39.94 -25.46 -34.33
CA THR A 67 -40.00 -24.01 -34.52
C THR A 67 -40.91 -23.65 -35.69
N THR A 68 -40.86 -24.37 -36.81
CA THR A 68 -41.79 -24.18 -37.95
C THR A 68 -43.24 -24.51 -37.59
N TYR A 69 -43.50 -25.52 -36.75
CA TYR A 69 -44.85 -25.76 -36.21
C TYR A 69 -45.30 -24.67 -35.23
N SER A 70 -44.37 -24.03 -34.50
CA SER A 70 -44.65 -22.90 -33.61
C SER A 70 -44.83 -21.57 -34.36
N GLU A 71 -44.24 -21.42 -35.54
CA GLU A 71 -44.46 -20.28 -36.45
C GLU A 71 -45.85 -20.33 -37.12
N SER A 72 -46.49 -21.50 -37.16
CA SER A 72 -47.86 -21.67 -37.68
C SER A 72 -48.96 -21.00 -36.85
N PHE A 73 -48.64 -20.40 -35.69
CA PHE A 73 -49.58 -19.62 -34.87
C PHE A 73 -49.18 -18.14 -34.69
N GLY A 74 -48.18 -17.66 -35.44
CA GLY A 74 -47.64 -16.30 -35.36
C GLY A 74 -47.81 -15.50 -36.65
N SER A 75 -49.01 -15.46 -37.25
CA SER A 75 -49.44 -14.30 -38.04
C SER A 75 -49.39 -13.10 -37.09
N TYR A 76 -48.71 -11.97 -37.32
CA TYR A 76 -48.86 -10.97 -38.38
C TYR A 76 -47.70 -9.96 -38.28
N ALA A 77 -47.37 -9.33 -39.43
CA ALA A 77 -46.51 -8.15 -39.64
C ALA A 77 -45.02 -8.41 -39.97
N ALA A 78 -44.79 -8.97 -41.15
CA ALA A 78 -43.58 -8.67 -41.93
C ALA A 78 -43.75 -7.30 -42.60
N SER A 79 -42.82 -6.38 -42.35
CA SER A 79 -42.64 -5.14 -43.12
C SER A 79 -41.38 -5.28 -43.95
N GLU A 80 -41.54 -4.98 -45.23
CA GLU A 80 -40.65 -5.17 -46.37
C GLU A 80 -39.73 -3.95 -46.56
N VAL A 81 -38.39 -4.14 -46.65
CA VAL A 81 -37.47 -3.24 -47.37
C VAL A 81 -36.17 -3.97 -47.80
N ASP A 82 -36.07 -4.22 -49.10
CA ASP A 82 -34.94 -4.07 -50.08
C ASP A 82 -33.55 -4.74 -49.91
N ASP A 83 -33.10 -5.35 -51.02
CA ASP A 83 -31.92 -6.23 -51.31
C ASP A 83 -30.64 -5.42 -51.73
N PRO A 84 -29.38 -5.92 -51.72
CA PRO A 84 -28.87 -6.90 -52.71
C PRO A 84 -27.82 -7.93 -52.22
N GLU A 85 -28.02 -9.19 -52.64
CA GLU A 85 -27.08 -10.18 -53.19
C GLU A 85 -25.64 -10.33 -52.63
N HIS A 86 -25.27 -11.57 -52.25
CA HIS A 86 -23.91 -12.07 -52.48
C HIS A 86 -23.94 -13.55 -52.86
N GLU A 87 -23.82 -13.81 -54.16
CA GLU A 87 -23.56 -15.15 -54.67
C GLU A 87 -22.14 -15.62 -54.29
N THR A 88 -22.07 -16.93 -54.08
CA THR A 88 -20.86 -17.72 -53.91
C THR A 88 -20.27 -18.05 -55.28
N GLU A 89 -19.00 -17.74 -55.53
CA GLU A 89 -18.17 -18.55 -56.44
C GLU A 89 -16.72 -18.59 -55.92
N GLY A 90 -16.17 -19.81 -55.87
CA GLY A 90 -14.77 -20.05 -55.54
C GLY A 90 -13.94 -20.23 -56.80
N GLU A 91 -12.62 -20.00 -56.69
CA GLU A 91 -11.59 -20.88 -57.22
C GLU A 91 -10.19 -20.41 -56.80
N ALA A 92 -9.25 -21.37 -56.81
CA ALA A 92 -8.01 -21.37 -56.07
C ALA A 92 -6.82 -20.70 -56.77
N ALA A 93 -5.90 -20.11 -55.99
CA ALA A 93 -4.49 -20.03 -56.35
C ALA A 93 -3.58 -19.94 -55.12
N LYS A 94 -2.55 -20.79 -55.10
CA LYS A 94 -1.49 -20.92 -54.08
C LYS A 94 -0.69 -19.64 -53.90
N GLY A 95 -0.36 -19.33 -52.64
CA GLY A 95 0.67 -18.36 -52.26
C GLY A 95 1.07 -18.54 -50.80
N ASP A 96 2.14 -19.30 -50.59
CA ASP A 96 2.89 -19.49 -49.35
C ASP A 96 3.55 -18.16 -48.90
N GLY A 97 3.52 -17.86 -47.60
CA GLY A 97 4.07 -16.61 -47.05
C GLY A 97 3.73 -16.32 -45.59
N THR A 98 4.42 -17.01 -44.69
CA THR A 98 4.63 -16.72 -43.26
C THR A 98 4.96 -15.24 -42.96
N LEU A 99 4.80 -14.80 -41.69
CA LEU A 99 5.28 -13.55 -41.00
C LEU A 99 4.33 -12.32 -41.13
N LEU A 100 3.82 -11.64 -40.09
CA LEU A 100 4.24 -11.28 -38.72
C LEU A 100 2.97 -10.91 -37.91
N ASP A 101 2.66 -11.59 -36.81
CA ASP A 101 2.81 -11.13 -35.41
C ASP A 101 3.28 -9.68 -35.15
N GLU A 102 2.63 -9.08 -34.15
CA GLU A 102 3.04 -7.92 -33.35
C GLU A 102 2.72 -6.49 -33.87
N GLN A 103 2.16 -5.69 -32.94
CA GLN A 103 1.80 -4.25 -32.99
C GLN A 103 0.38 -3.99 -33.53
N VAL A 104 -0.59 -3.55 -32.72
CA VAL A 104 -0.54 -2.40 -31.80
C VAL A 104 -1.54 -2.60 -30.66
N MET A 105 -1.00 -2.71 -29.45
CA MET A 105 -1.72 -2.47 -28.20
C MET A 105 -1.04 -1.26 -27.58
N ASP A 106 -1.53 -0.06 -27.86
CA ASP A 106 -1.36 1.07 -26.96
C ASP A 106 -2.30 2.20 -27.37
N GLU A 107 -3.45 2.29 -26.72
CA GLU A 107 -4.24 3.52 -26.67
C GLU A 107 -5.14 3.47 -25.44
N VAL A 108 -4.51 3.54 -24.26
CA VAL A 108 -5.14 4.11 -23.07
C VAL A 108 -4.47 5.45 -22.85
N SER A 109 -5.02 6.49 -23.49
CA SER A 109 -4.68 7.87 -23.16
C SER A 109 -5.28 8.17 -21.80
N ASN A 110 -4.50 7.89 -20.76
CA ASN A 110 -4.74 8.36 -19.40
C ASN A 110 -4.48 9.88 -19.44
N GLU A 111 -5.54 10.65 -19.70
CA GLU A 111 -5.49 12.11 -19.84
C GLU A 111 -5.29 12.78 -18.46
N VAL A 112 -4.12 12.55 -17.87
CA VAL A 112 -3.48 13.51 -16.98
C VAL A 112 -2.45 14.20 -17.86
N SER A 113 -2.58 15.51 -18.02
CA SER A 113 -1.66 16.31 -18.83
C SER A 113 -0.21 15.98 -18.44
N GLU A 114 0.69 15.72 -19.40
CA GLU A 114 2.12 15.47 -19.11
C GLU A 114 2.72 16.62 -18.24
N ASP A 115 2.19 17.83 -18.41
CA ASP A 115 2.49 19.02 -17.61
C ASP A 115 2.07 18.92 -16.14
N GLU A 116 1.02 18.18 -15.82
CA GLU A 116 0.59 17.93 -14.44
C GLU A 116 1.46 16.85 -13.79
N LEU A 117 1.82 15.80 -14.55
CA LEU A 117 2.73 14.75 -14.09
C LEU A 117 4.14 15.31 -13.79
N THR A 118 4.64 16.23 -14.62
CA THR A 118 5.92 16.91 -14.39
C THR A 118 5.88 17.78 -13.14
N LYS A 119 4.84 18.60 -12.94
CA LYS A 119 4.66 19.40 -11.71
C LYS A 119 4.57 18.54 -10.44
N LEU A 120 3.80 17.44 -10.50
CA LEU A 120 3.68 16.52 -9.37
C LEU A 120 5.02 15.85 -9.07
N ARG A 121 5.79 15.46 -10.09
CA ARG A 121 7.13 14.91 -9.91
C ARG A 121 8.08 15.90 -9.23
N GLU A 122 8.06 17.16 -9.64
CA GLU A 122 8.86 18.21 -9.00
C GLU A 122 8.44 18.47 -7.56
N GLU A 123 7.13 18.49 -7.28
CA GLU A 123 6.61 18.66 -5.92
C GLU A 123 7.00 17.49 -5.02
N ILE A 124 6.95 16.25 -5.53
CA ILE A 124 7.42 15.08 -4.80
C ILE A 124 8.91 15.22 -4.45
N GLU A 125 9.75 15.68 -5.37
CA GLU A 125 11.17 15.84 -5.08
C GLU A 125 11.41 16.97 -4.06
N ARG A 126 10.70 18.11 -4.19
CA ARG A 126 10.76 19.18 -3.19
C ARG A 126 10.34 18.71 -1.80
N LEU A 127 9.21 18.01 -1.70
CA LEU A 127 8.70 17.48 -0.44
C LEU A 127 9.66 16.44 0.16
N LYS A 128 10.34 15.67 -0.67
CA LYS A 128 11.34 14.70 -0.22
C LYS A 128 12.59 15.41 0.32
N GLU A 129 13.08 16.45 -0.35
CA GLU A 129 14.16 17.29 0.16
C GLU A 129 13.79 17.95 1.49
N GLU A 130 12.59 18.54 1.58
CA GLU A 130 12.12 19.16 2.82
C GLU A 130 11.99 18.13 3.96
N ASN A 131 11.49 16.93 3.68
CA ASN A 131 11.45 15.85 4.67
C ASN A 131 12.85 15.45 5.16
N GLU A 132 13.84 15.34 4.27
CA GLU A 132 15.21 15.03 4.66
C GLU A 132 15.83 16.14 5.51
N ILE A 133 15.55 17.42 5.20
CA ILE A 133 15.97 18.56 6.02
C ILE A 133 15.34 18.49 7.41
N GLN A 134 14.02 18.31 7.48
CA GLN A 134 13.29 18.23 8.76
C GLN A 134 13.79 17.06 9.62
N LYS A 135 14.09 15.92 9.00
CA LYS A 135 14.67 14.76 9.67
C LYS A 135 16.08 15.05 10.20
N ALA A 136 16.92 15.73 9.44
CA ALA A 136 18.26 16.15 9.88
C ALA A 136 18.18 17.12 11.07
N GLU A 137 17.29 18.11 11.02
CA GLU A 137 17.07 19.03 12.14
C GLU A 137 16.61 18.31 13.41
N LEU A 138 15.73 17.32 13.26
CA LEU A 138 15.23 16.53 14.39
C LEU A 138 16.37 15.75 15.04
N MET A 139 17.22 15.09 14.25
CA MET A 139 18.40 14.40 14.78
C MET A 139 19.37 15.36 15.47
N GLN A 140 19.58 16.56 14.92
CA GLN A 140 20.46 17.56 15.55
C GLN A 140 19.90 18.04 16.90
N LYS A 141 18.61 18.37 16.96
CA LYS A 141 17.95 18.80 18.21
C LYS A 141 17.98 17.71 19.28
N ASP A 142 17.81 16.45 18.88
CA ASP A 142 17.92 15.31 19.79
C ASP A 142 19.34 15.17 20.35
N GLU A 143 20.37 15.32 19.52
CA GLU A 143 21.77 15.30 19.97
C GLU A 143 22.08 16.45 20.94
N GLU A 144 21.65 17.68 20.64
CA GLU A 144 21.81 18.83 21.54
C GLU A 144 21.14 18.58 22.90
N LYS A 145 19.92 18.03 22.89
CA LYS A 145 19.19 17.67 24.12
C LYS A 145 19.92 16.59 24.91
N MET A 146 20.47 15.59 24.24
CA MET A 146 21.26 14.52 24.87
C MET A 146 22.52 15.07 25.54
N GLU A 147 23.21 16.01 24.89
CA GLU A 147 24.40 16.64 25.46
C GLU A 147 24.06 17.49 26.69
N VAL A 148 22.96 18.25 26.68
CA VAL A 148 22.49 18.98 27.87
C VAL A 148 22.20 18.02 29.03
N ILE A 149 21.56 16.88 28.76
CA ILE A 149 21.30 15.85 29.78
C ILE A 149 22.62 15.31 30.36
N ARG A 150 23.63 15.07 29.49
CA ARG A 150 24.96 14.63 29.91
C ARG A 150 25.66 15.65 30.82
N GLN A 151 25.63 16.93 30.43
CA GLN A 151 26.23 18.03 31.19
C GLN A 151 25.55 18.20 32.55
N LEU A 152 24.20 18.18 32.59
CA LEU A 152 23.45 18.28 33.83
C LEU A 152 23.75 17.09 34.75
N SER A 153 23.85 15.88 34.20
CA SER A 153 24.20 14.67 34.95
C SER A 153 25.59 14.78 35.59
N LEU A 154 26.56 15.31 34.84
CA LEU A 154 27.91 15.56 35.34
C LEU A 154 27.91 16.59 36.48
N ALA A 155 27.22 17.72 36.31
CA ALA A 155 27.12 18.76 37.33
C ALA A 155 26.47 18.22 38.62
N VAL A 156 25.39 17.44 38.50
CA VAL A 156 24.74 16.79 39.64
C VAL A 156 25.69 15.81 40.35
N GLN A 157 26.51 15.07 39.60
CA GLN A 157 27.49 14.16 40.20
C GLN A 157 28.57 14.92 40.99
N VAL A 158 29.14 15.97 40.42
CA VAL A 158 30.12 16.84 41.11
C VAL A 158 29.53 17.43 42.40
N LEU A 159 28.32 17.97 42.34
CA LEU A 159 27.63 18.52 43.51
C LEU A 159 27.35 17.45 44.57
N LYS A 160 27.05 16.20 44.18
CA LYS A 160 26.89 15.10 45.13
C LYS A 160 28.22 14.78 45.83
N ASP A 161 29.31 14.72 45.08
CA ASP A 161 30.64 14.39 45.62
C ASP A 161 31.12 15.49 46.59
N GLU A 162 30.98 16.77 46.21
CA GLU A 162 31.28 17.91 47.09
C GLU A 162 30.42 17.91 48.35
N ASN A 163 29.14 17.57 48.26
CA ASN A 163 28.26 17.45 49.42
C ASN A 163 28.69 16.32 50.37
N VAL A 164 29.21 15.21 49.85
CA VAL A 164 29.79 14.13 50.67
C VAL A 164 31.03 14.62 51.39
N ASP A 165 31.92 15.34 50.70
CA ASP A 165 33.15 15.87 51.28
C ASP A 165 32.88 16.94 52.34
N LEU A 166 31.96 17.86 52.09
CA LEU A 166 31.52 18.87 53.06
C LEU A 166 30.96 18.22 54.32
N LYS A 167 30.08 17.21 54.19
CA LYS A 167 29.56 16.45 55.34
C LYS A 167 30.68 15.79 56.15
N LYS A 168 31.67 15.20 55.46
CA LYS A 168 32.84 14.59 56.11
C LYS A 168 33.66 15.62 56.88
N CYS A 169 33.87 16.82 56.32
CA CYS A 169 34.57 17.93 56.98
C CYS A 169 33.82 18.44 58.21
N ILE A 170 32.49 18.61 58.12
CA ILE A 170 31.65 19.03 59.26
C ILE A 170 31.74 18.01 60.40
N ILE A 171 31.62 16.71 60.11
CA ILE A 171 31.73 15.65 61.13
C ILE A 171 33.09 15.67 61.82
N LYS A 172 34.18 15.85 61.06
CA LYS A 172 35.52 16.00 61.65
C LYS A 172 35.57 17.20 62.59
N GLN A 173 35.02 18.34 62.17
CA GLN A 173 35.05 19.58 62.95
C GLN A 173 34.19 19.51 64.23
N THR A 174 33.04 18.83 64.21
CA THR A 174 32.21 18.63 65.40
C THR A 174 32.84 17.65 66.39
N ASN A 175 33.56 16.63 65.91
CA ASN A 175 34.32 15.72 66.77
C ASN A 175 35.51 16.40 67.46
N THR A 176 36.17 17.37 66.81
CA THR A 176 37.27 18.13 67.41
C THR A 176 36.83 19.27 68.34
N LYS A 177 35.56 19.70 68.29
CA LYS A 177 35.01 20.80 69.10
C LYS A 177 34.25 20.32 70.36
N LYS A 178 34.19 19.02 70.64
CA LYS A 178 33.72 18.50 71.93
C LYS A 178 34.77 18.76 73.02
N TRP A 179 34.74 19.98 73.56
CA TRP A 179 35.10 20.43 74.91
C TRP A 179 36.00 19.49 75.74
N SER A 180 37.25 19.89 75.99
CA SER A 180 38.09 19.36 77.09
C SER A 180 37.70 20.08 78.40
N PRO A 181 37.11 19.42 79.42
CA PRO A 181 36.60 20.10 80.62
C PRO A 181 37.60 20.36 81.75
N PHE A 182 38.91 20.24 81.54
CA PHE A 182 39.89 20.43 82.61
C PHE A 182 41.10 21.22 82.11
N GLU A 183 41.28 22.42 82.64
CA GLU A 183 42.54 22.92 83.23
C GLU A 183 42.39 24.41 83.61
N PHE A 184 41.71 24.68 84.72
CA PHE A 184 41.92 25.90 85.49
C PHE A 184 41.81 25.55 86.98
N SER A 185 42.84 24.86 87.49
CA SER A 185 43.08 24.76 88.91
C SER A 185 44.58 24.78 89.16
N SER A 186 45.06 25.94 89.61
CA SER A 186 46.01 26.10 90.73
C SER A 186 46.78 27.42 90.59
N ALA A 187 46.17 28.53 91.01
CA ALA A 187 46.93 29.69 91.44
C ALA A 187 46.55 29.96 92.89
N SER A 188 47.41 29.45 93.78
CA SER A 188 47.31 29.50 95.22
C SER A 188 47.12 30.92 95.75
N PHE A 189 46.09 31.11 96.58
CA PHE A 189 46.00 32.22 97.50
C PHE A 189 47.16 32.11 98.51
N ILE A 190 48.15 33.00 98.41
CA ILE A 190 49.12 33.23 99.49
C ILE A 190 48.59 34.43 100.28
N ALA A 191 48.19 34.17 101.52
CA ALA A 191 47.84 35.17 102.51
C ALA A 191 49.11 35.78 103.11
N LEU A 192 49.17 37.12 103.15
CA LEU A 192 49.86 37.94 104.15
C LEU A 192 49.28 39.35 104.12
#